data_AF-A0A8T7EKB3-F1
#
_entry.id   AF-A0A8T7EKB3-F1
#
_cell.length_a   1.000
_cell.length_b   1.000
_cell.length_c   1.000
_cell.angle_alpha   90.00
_cell.angle_beta   90.00
_cell.angle_gamma   90.00
#
_symmetry.space_group_name_H-M   'P 1'
#
loop_
_entity.id
_entity.type
_entity.pdbx_description
1 polymer ?
#
loop_
_entity_poly.entity_id
_entity_poly.type
_entity_poly.pdbx_seq_one_letter_code
_entity_poly.pdbx_strand_id
1 'polypeptide(L)'
;MQEVDVRVDGAQVAVFDAFPADFVLDPFLFAPGAHSIEFVARDASGAEGAVSQTMEIAALPPRITLSPSTFAGPLSEPTDVALTLSSQTEITEVAVTLAGETTHLTPQPELVFTLDPARLTPGAQRALILVTDSAGTTGSAALDVQIAALPPVVSIDGLADGQVISGPFPLSVDVSGQSDQADPRIGGWP
;
A
#
# COMPACT_ATOMS: atom_id res chain seq x y z
N MET A 1 -2.64 26.70 -39.69
CA MET A 1 -2.35 25.50 -38.89
C MET A 1 -3.70 24.90 -38.56
N GLN A 2 -3.86 23.59 -38.73
CA GLN A 2 -5.08 22.90 -38.32
C GLN A 2 -4.80 22.38 -36.91
N GLU A 3 -5.66 22.74 -35.97
CA GLU A 3 -5.54 22.32 -34.58
C GLU A 3 -6.76 21.46 -34.24
N VAL A 4 -6.56 20.35 -33.54
CA VAL A 4 -7.64 19.53 -32.98
C VAL A 4 -7.53 19.55 -31.47
N ASP A 5 -8.53 20.16 -30.84
CA ASP A 5 -8.76 20.13 -29.40
C ASP A 5 -9.57 18.87 -29.05
N VAL A 6 -9.04 18.06 -28.14
CA VAL A 6 -9.72 16.88 -27.61
C VAL A 6 -10.27 17.22 -26.25
N ARG A 7 -11.59 17.05 -26.08
CA ARG A 7 -12.29 17.33 -24.84
C ARG A 7 -12.97 16.09 -24.31
N VAL A 8 -12.92 15.91 -23.00
CA VAL A 8 -13.76 14.93 -22.29
C VAL A 8 -14.66 15.71 -21.34
N ASP A 9 -15.97 15.52 -21.49
CA ASP A 9 -17.02 16.26 -20.76
C ASP A 9 -16.87 17.79 -20.84
N GLY A 10 -16.44 18.26 -22.01
CA GLY A 10 -16.21 19.68 -22.29
C GLY A 10 -14.89 20.24 -21.74
N ALA A 11 -14.11 19.47 -20.98
CA ALA A 11 -12.77 19.85 -20.54
C ALA A 11 -11.71 19.40 -21.55
N GLN A 12 -10.85 20.31 -22.01
CA GLN A 12 -9.73 20.00 -22.89
C GLN A 12 -8.71 19.10 -22.18
N VAL A 13 -8.40 17.96 -22.79
CA VAL A 13 -7.46 16.95 -22.29
C VAL A 13 -6.23 16.81 -23.18
N ALA A 14 -6.31 17.19 -24.46
CA ALA A 14 -5.18 17.16 -25.39
C ALA A 14 -5.39 18.14 -26.54
N VAL A 15 -4.30 18.53 -27.21
CA VAL A 15 -4.32 19.33 -28.43
C VAL A 15 -3.31 18.75 -29.42
N PHE A 16 -3.70 18.67 -30.69
CA PHE A 16 -2.84 18.21 -31.78
C PHE A 16 -2.76 19.23 -32.90
N ASP A 17 -1.56 19.45 -33.42
CA ASP A 17 -1.27 20.34 -34.56
C ASP A 17 -0.67 19.58 -35.77
N ALA A 18 -0.57 18.25 -35.68
CA ALA A 18 -0.09 17.35 -36.71
C ALA A 18 -0.96 16.08 -36.81
N PHE A 19 -1.17 15.57 -38.04
CA PHE A 19 -2.10 14.47 -38.32
C PHE A 19 -1.51 13.41 -39.27
N PRO A 20 -1.90 12.12 -39.14
CA PRO A 20 -2.82 11.57 -38.13
C PRO A 20 -2.22 11.65 -36.71
N ALA A 21 -3.09 11.83 -35.71
CA ALA A 21 -2.70 11.90 -34.31
C ALA A 21 -3.29 10.71 -33.54
N ASP A 22 -2.50 10.16 -32.62
CA ASP A 22 -2.95 9.12 -31.70
C ASP A 22 -3.28 9.77 -30.35
N PHE A 23 -4.49 9.50 -29.85
CA PHE A 23 -4.92 9.91 -28.51
C PHE A 23 -5.12 8.68 -27.64
N VAL A 24 -4.47 8.68 -26.47
CA VAL A 24 -4.64 7.64 -25.45
C VAL A 24 -5.46 8.20 -24.31
N LEU A 25 -6.68 7.67 -24.14
CA LEU A 25 -7.52 7.95 -22.99
C LEU A 25 -7.14 7.00 -21.84
N ASP A 26 -6.63 7.52 -20.72
CA ASP A 26 -6.52 6.74 -19.48
C ASP A 26 -7.86 6.79 -18.73
N PRO A 27 -8.67 5.71 -18.73
CA PRO A 27 -9.96 5.70 -18.05
C PRO A 27 -9.84 5.95 -16.55
N PHE A 28 -8.69 5.65 -15.94
CA PHE A 28 -8.48 5.81 -14.49
C PHE A 28 -8.50 7.27 -14.02
N LEU A 29 -8.35 8.22 -14.95
CA LEU A 29 -8.42 9.66 -14.65
C LEU A 29 -9.85 10.21 -14.60
N PHE A 30 -10.84 9.38 -14.93
CA PHE A 30 -12.25 9.75 -14.98
C PHE A 30 -13.05 8.93 -13.98
N ALA A 31 -14.15 9.50 -13.48
CA ALA A 31 -15.07 8.77 -12.63
C ALA A 31 -15.73 7.62 -13.41
N PRO A 32 -16.25 6.57 -12.76
CA PRO A 32 -17.04 5.56 -13.45
C PRO A 32 -18.37 6.13 -13.95
N GLY A 33 -18.83 5.66 -15.10
CA GLY A 33 -20.14 6.03 -15.67
C GLY A 33 -20.06 6.59 -17.09
N ALA A 34 -21.10 7.33 -17.49
CA ALA A 34 -21.22 7.87 -18.84
C ALA A 34 -20.39 9.14 -19.02
N HIS A 35 -19.60 9.17 -20.09
CA HIS A 35 -18.76 10.30 -20.48
C HIS A 35 -18.98 10.65 -21.96
N SER A 36 -18.60 11.87 -22.32
CA SER A 36 -18.56 12.32 -23.71
C SER A 36 -17.15 12.70 -24.11
N ILE A 37 -16.73 12.28 -25.31
CA ILE A 37 -15.49 12.74 -25.93
C ILE A 37 -15.84 13.56 -27.17
N GLU A 38 -15.20 14.72 -27.32
CA GLU A 38 -15.38 15.64 -28.43
C GLU A 38 -14.02 15.97 -29.04
N PHE A 39 -13.96 15.97 -30.37
CA PHE A 39 -12.82 16.44 -31.14
C PHE A 39 -13.26 17.68 -31.92
N VAL A 40 -12.64 18.82 -31.63
CA VAL A 40 -12.92 20.10 -32.29
C VAL A 40 -11.73 20.49 -33.16
N ALA A 41 -11.91 20.40 -34.47
CA ALA A 41 -10.92 20.83 -35.45
C ALA A 41 -11.14 22.30 -35.83
N ARG A 42 -10.10 23.13 -35.75
CA ARG A 42 -10.10 24.51 -36.23
C ARG A 42 -9.13 24.67 -37.40
N ASP A 43 -9.60 25.25 -38.49
CA ASP A 43 -8.77 25.53 -39.66
C ASP A 43 -8.05 26.91 -39.58
N ALA A 44 -7.19 27.19 -40.56
CA ALA A 44 -6.44 28.44 -40.61
C ALA A 44 -7.30 29.70 -40.81
N SER A 45 -8.54 29.55 -41.30
CA SER A 45 -9.50 30.65 -41.43
C SER A 45 -10.29 30.89 -40.15
N GLY A 46 -10.14 30.01 -39.15
CA GLY A 46 -10.87 30.02 -37.89
C GLY A 46 -12.20 29.27 -37.94
N ALA A 47 -12.53 28.58 -39.04
CA ALA A 47 -13.72 27.75 -39.13
C ALA A 47 -13.53 26.47 -38.30
N GLU A 48 -14.62 26.00 -37.68
CA GLU A 48 -14.61 24.82 -36.80
C GLU A 48 -15.46 23.67 -37.38
N GLY A 49 -14.99 22.45 -37.17
CA GLY A 49 -15.76 21.22 -37.31
C GLY A 49 -15.60 20.39 -36.04
N ALA A 50 -16.68 19.79 -35.57
CA ALA A 50 -16.66 18.97 -34.36
C ALA A 50 -17.32 17.61 -34.58
N VAL A 51 -16.81 16.60 -33.90
CA VAL A 51 -17.43 15.28 -33.77
C VAL A 51 -17.42 14.88 -32.30
N SER A 52 -18.54 14.32 -31.83
CA SER A 52 -18.66 13.83 -30.46
C SER A 52 -19.17 12.40 -30.42
N GLN A 53 -18.76 11.68 -29.37
CA GLN A 53 -19.18 10.32 -29.11
C GLN A 53 -19.34 10.11 -27.61
N THR A 54 -20.27 9.25 -27.22
CA THR A 54 -20.46 8.85 -25.82
C THR A 54 -19.72 7.56 -25.53
N MET A 55 -19.21 7.43 -24.32
CA MET A 55 -18.52 6.24 -23.83
C MET A 55 -18.94 5.96 -22.38
N GLU A 56 -18.69 4.73 -21.92
CA GLU A 56 -18.89 4.35 -20.53
C GLU A 56 -17.55 3.94 -19.93
N ILE A 57 -17.15 4.61 -18.84
CA ILE A 57 -15.97 4.30 -18.07
C ILE A 57 -16.35 3.29 -17.00
N ALA A 58 -15.78 2.09 -17.07
CA ALA A 58 -15.97 1.09 -16.04
C ALA A 58 -15.30 1.54 -14.73
N ALA A 59 -15.83 1.06 -13.60
CA ALA A 59 -15.13 1.17 -12.32
C ALA A 59 -13.88 0.27 -12.35
N LEU A 60 -12.73 0.85 -11.99
CA LEU A 60 -11.44 0.19 -11.98
C LEU A 60 -10.89 0.10 -10.55
N PRO A 61 -10.23 -1.03 -10.21
CA PRO A 61 -9.57 -1.20 -8.92
C PRO A 61 -8.62 -0.06 -8.55
N PRO A 62 -8.56 0.33 -7.27
CA PRO A 62 -7.53 1.23 -6.74
C PRO A 62 -6.11 0.76 -7.10
N ARG A 63 -5.21 1.72 -7.33
CA ARG A 63 -3.78 1.48 -7.54
C ARG A 63 -3.03 1.70 -6.22
N ILE A 64 -2.07 0.82 -5.95
CA ILE A 64 -1.30 0.81 -4.70
C ILE A 64 0.19 0.85 -5.08
N THR A 65 0.93 1.80 -4.52
CA THR A 65 2.40 1.85 -4.62
C THR A 65 3.02 1.69 -3.24
N LEU A 66 4.08 0.90 -3.15
CA LEU A 66 4.81 0.62 -1.91
C LEU A 66 6.21 1.22 -1.96
N SER A 67 6.65 1.81 -0.86
CA SER A 67 8.02 2.30 -0.69
C SER A 67 8.55 1.97 0.70
N PRO A 68 9.60 1.12 0.83
CA PRO A 68 10.23 0.38 -0.25
C PRO A 68 9.31 -0.72 -0.82
N SER A 69 9.48 -1.03 -2.10
CA SER A 69 8.82 -2.18 -2.75
C SER A 69 9.63 -3.47 -2.68
N THR A 70 10.90 -3.38 -2.27
CA THR A 70 11.85 -4.50 -2.11
C THR A 70 12.89 -4.16 -1.05
N PHE A 71 13.45 -5.17 -0.41
CA PHE A 71 14.52 -5.02 0.58
C PHE A 71 15.84 -5.60 0.07
N ALA A 72 16.96 -4.97 0.42
CA ALA A 72 18.29 -5.44 0.02
C ALA A 72 18.75 -6.71 0.77
N GLY A 73 18.10 -7.03 1.89
CA GLY A 73 18.42 -8.19 2.71
C GLY A 73 17.39 -8.42 3.82
N PRO A 74 17.65 -9.37 4.72
CA PRO A 74 16.77 -9.64 5.85
C PRO A 74 16.63 -8.42 6.76
N LEU A 75 15.40 -8.11 7.18
CA LEU A 75 15.13 -7.04 8.13
C LEU A 75 15.49 -7.49 9.54
N SER A 76 16.35 -6.72 10.21
CA SER A 76 16.74 -6.92 11.61
C SER A 76 16.27 -5.80 12.54
N GLU A 77 15.68 -4.73 11.99
CA GLU A 77 15.20 -3.58 12.73
C GLU A 77 13.81 -3.16 12.19
N PRO A 78 12.96 -2.51 13.02
CA PRO A 78 11.69 -1.98 12.57
C PRO A 78 11.85 -1.09 11.34
N THR A 79 11.06 -1.36 10.31
CA THR A 79 11.14 -0.64 9.03
C THR A 79 9.75 -0.20 8.60
N ASP A 80 9.60 1.09 8.34
CA ASP A 80 8.38 1.65 7.82
C ASP A 80 8.25 1.41 6.32
N VAL A 81 7.03 1.06 5.90
CA VAL A 81 6.64 0.92 4.50
C VAL A 81 5.53 1.91 4.23
N ALA A 82 5.80 2.86 3.34
CA ALA A 82 4.81 3.81 2.86
C ALA A 82 3.93 3.19 1.78
N LEU A 83 2.62 3.45 1.87
CA LEU A 83 1.63 3.15 0.85
C LEU A 83 1.16 4.46 0.24
N THR A 84 1.17 4.54 -1.08
CA THR A 84 0.49 5.60 -1.83
C THR A 84 -0.66 4.98 -2.60
N LEU A 85 -1.87 5.46 -2.33
CA LEU A 85 -3.12 4.95 -2.88
C LEU A 85 -3.72 5.95 -3.87
N SER A 86 -4.20 5.46 -5.00
CA SER A 86 -5.04 6.24 -5.92
C SER A 86 -6.24 5.42 -6.37
N SER A 87 -7.37 6.09 -6.58
CA SER A 87 -8.65 5.46 -6.90
C SER A 87 -9.53 6.42 -7.70
N GLN A 88 -10.42 5.89 -8.56
CA GLN A 88 -11.42 6.68 -9.28
C GLN A 88 -12.56 7.14 -8.35
N THR A 89 -12.79 6.42 -7.26
CA THR A 89 -13.82 6.73 -6.25
C THR A 89 -13.23 6.70 -4.83
N GLU A 90 -13.99 7.15 -3.84
CA GLU A 90 -13.55 7.19 -2.43
C GLU A 90 -13.06 5.81 -1.96
N ILE A 91 -11.90 5.77 -1.32
CA ILE A 91 -11.38 4.55 -0.70
C ILE A 91 -12.14 4.29 0.58
N THR A 92 -12.75 3.11 0.71
CA THR A 92 -13.58 2.75 1.87
C THR A 92 -12.90 1.77 2.81
N GLU A 93 -11.93 1.00 2.31
CA GLU A 93 -11.22 0.00 3.11
C GLU A 93 -9.76 -0.14 2.67
N VAL A 94 -8.87 -0.23 3.64
CA VAL A 94 -7.47 -0.61 3.45
C VAL A 94 -7.14 -1.71 4.45
N ALA A 95 -6.83 -2.91 3.96
CA ALA A 95 -6.51 -4.07 4.77
C ALA A 95 -5.08 -4.55 4.47
N VAL A 96 -4.27 -4.71 5.51
CA VAL A 96 -2.91 -5.27 5.43
C VAL A 96 -2.90 -6.59 6.16
N THR A 97 -2.57 -7.67 5.46
CA THR A 97 -2.43 -9.00 6.05
C THR A 97 -0.95 -9.39 6.09
N LEU A 98 -0.44 -9.69 7.28
CA LEU A 98 0.95 -10.10 7.50
C LEU A 98 0.99 -11.17 8.59
N ALA A 99 1.80 -12.22 8.39
CA ALA A 99 1.90 -13.36 9.32
C ALA A 99 0.54 -14.00 9.68
N GLY A 100 -0.44 -13.92 8.77
CA GLY A 100 -1.80 -14.45 8.98
C GLY A 100 -2.75 -13.53 9.74
N GLU A 101 -2.28 -12.38 10.23
CA GLU A 101 -3.11 -11.37 10.89
C GLU A 101 -3.48 -10.25 9.91
N THR A 102 -4.76 -9.87 9.89
CA THR A 102 -5.27 -8.75 9.08
C THR A 102 -5.49 -7.53 9.97
N THR A 103 -4.86 -6.42 9.61
CA THR A 103 -5.07 -5.10 10.20
C THR A 103 -5.81 -4.19 9.22
N HIS A 104 -6.88 -3.55 9.68
CA HIS A 104 -7.59 -2.54 8.90
C HIS A 104 -7.05 -1.16 9.26
N LEU A 105 -6.64 -0.40 8.25
CA LEU A 105 -6.14 0.96 8.39
C LEU A 105 -7.26 1.95 8.06
N THR A 106 -7.27 3.10 8.73
CA THR A 106 -8.15 4.21 8.36
C THR A 106 -7.81 4.68 6.95
N PRO A 107 -8.74 4.69 5.99
CA PRO A 107 -8.47 5.08 4.60
C PRO A 107 -7.90 6.49 4.48
N GLN A 108 -6.71 6.61 3.88
CA GLN A 108 -6.05 7.88 3.52
C GLN A 108 -5.22 7.68 2.24
N PRO A 109 -4.98 8.73 1.44
CA PRO A 109 -4.17 8.61 0.21
C PRO A 109 -2.72 8.17 0.47
N GLU A 110 -2.19 8.53 1.64
CA GLU A 110 -0.86 8.17 2.09
C GLU A 110 -0.96 7.52 3.47
N LEU A 111 -0.37 6.35 3.61
CA LEU A 111 -0.37 5.54 4.83
C LEU A 111 1.02 4.98 5.08
N VAL A 112 1.28 4.60 6.33
CA VAL A 112 2.50 3.90 6.71
C VAL A 112 2.12 2.72 7.59
N PHE A 113 2.74 1.57 7.34
CA PHE A 113 2.76 0.47 8.31
C PHE A 113 4.19 0.07 8.60
N THR A 114 4.44 -0.33 9.83
CA THR A 114 5.77 -0.74 10.30
C THR A 114 5.87 -2.26 10.26
N LEU A 115 6.89 -2.76 9.58
CA LEU A 115 7.37 -4.14 9.72
C LEU A 115 8.28 -4.20 10.93
N ASP A 116 7.87 -4.90 11.98
CA ASP A 116 8.70 -5.14 13.17
C ASP A 116 9.23 -6.57 13.17
N PRO A 117 10.51 -6.80 12.83
CA PRO A 117 11.10 -8.13 12.81
C PRO A 117 11.01 -8.87 14.15
N ALA A 118 11.01 -8.17 15.29
CA ALA A 118 10.94 -8.82 16.60
C ALA A 118 9.60 -9.54 16.85
N ARG A 119 8.56 -9.14 16.10
CA ARG A 119 7.20 -9.70 16.20
C ARG A 119 6.86 -10.68 15.09
N LEU A 120 7.82 -10.99 14.22
CA LEU A 120 7.62 -11.84 13.04
C LEU A 120 8.53 -13.06 13.11
N THR A 121 8.03 -14.18 12.60
CA THR A 121 8.84 -15.41 12.50
C THR A 121 9.98 -15.20 11.49
N PRO A 122 11.23 -15.61 11.83
CA PRO A 122 12.35 -15.54 10.91
C PRO A 122 12.12 -16.25 9.58
N GLY A 123 12.73 -15.72 8.53
CA GLY A 123 12.62 -16.25 7.16
C GLY A 123 11.63 -15.47 6.29
N ALA A 124 11.12 -16.14 5.26
CA ALA A 124 10.27 -15.51 4.26
C ALA A 124 8.90 -15.15 4.83
N GLN A 125 8.52 -13.88 4.70
CA GLN A 125 7.19 -13.36 5.00
C GLN A 125 6.63 -12.64 3.78
N ARG A 126 5.31 -12.60 3.67
CA ARG A 126 4.59 -11.86 2.63
C ARG A 126 3.51 -11.01 3.27
N ALA A 127 3.56 -9.71 3.04
CA ALA A 127 2.44 -8.82 3.32
C ALA A 127 1.53 -8.75 2.10
N LEU A 128 0.22 -8.90 2.30
CA LEU A 128 -0.81 -8.67 1.28
C LEU A 128 -1.59 -7.41 1.65
N ILE A 129 -1.66 -6.45 0.74
CA ILE A 129 -2.41 -5.21 0.89
C ILE A 129 -3.61 -5.29 -0.05
N LEU A 130 -4.81 -5.07 0.48
CA LEU A 130 -6.05 -4.94 -0.28
C LEU A 130 -6.65 -3.56 -0.04
N VAL A 131 -7.10 -2.92 -1.11
CA VAL A 131 -7.75 -1.60 -1.06
C VAL A 131 -9.04 -1.65 -1.83
N THR A 132 -10.15 -1.33 -1.16
CA THR A 132 -11.49 -1.33 -1.76
C THR A 132 -12.03 0.09 -1.83
N ASP A 133 -12.66 0.43 -2.95
CA ASP A 133 -13.31 1.73 -3.16
C ASP A 133 -14.83 1.68 -3.02
N SER A 134 -15.49 2.83 -3.08
CA SER A 134 -16.95 2.92 -2.93
C SER A 134 -17.72 2.41 -4.16
N ALA A 135 -17.03 2.19 -5.29
CA ALA A 135 -17.57 1.46 -6.43
C ALA A 135 -17.54 -0.07 -6.24
N GLY A 136 -16.95 -0.56 -5.15
CA GLY A 136 -16.87 -1.99 -4.81
C GLY A 136 -15.78 -2.75 -5.55
N THR A 137 -14.79 -2.03 -6.12
CA THR A 137 -13.64 -2.63 -6.78
C THR A 137 -12.47 -2.75 -5.80
N THR A 138 -11.65 -3.80 -5.94
CA THR A 138 -10.54 -4.07 -5.03
C THR A 138 -9.21 -4.16 -5.77
N GLY A 139 -8.27 -3.29 -5.39
CA GLY A 139 -6.87 -3.34 -5.79
C GLY A 139 -6.04 -4.15 -4.81
N SER A 140 -4.94 -4.74 -5.27
CA SER A 140 -4.05 -5.54 -4.43
C SER A 140 -2.58 -5.27 -4.71
N ALA A 141 -1.77 -5.24 -3.66
CA ALA A 141 -0.31 -5.25 -3.74
C ALA A 141 0.26 -6.26 -2.76
N ALA A 142 1.47 -6.74 -3.02
CA ALA A 142 2.17 -7.64 -2.11
C ALA A 142 3.61 -7.19 -1.92
N LEU A 143 4.12 -7.43 -0.72
CA LEU A 143 5.50 -7.16 -0.34
C LEU A 143 6.12 -8.43 0.24
N ASP A 144 7.08 -8.97 -0.49
CA ASP A 144 7.89 -10.10 -0.02
C ASP A 144 9.08 -9.56 0.77
N VAL A 145 9.29 -10.11 1.97
CA VAL A 145 10.34 -9.69 2.89
C VAL A 145 11.01 -10.89 3.55
N GLN A 146 12.31 -10.80 3.78
CA GLN A 146 13.03 -11.75 4.63
C GLN A 146 13.16 -11.16 6.03
N ILE A 147 12.79 -11.90 7.05
CA ILE A 147 12.95 -11.51 8.45
C ILE A 147 14.21 -12.17 9.00
N ALA A 148 15.11 -11.37 9.57
CA ALA A 148 16.32 -11.89 10.20
C ALA A 148 15.97 -12.68 11.47
N ALA A 149 16.79 -13.69 11.77
CA ALA A 149 16.77 -14.29 13.10
C ALA A 149 17.49 -13.35 14.09
N LEU A 150 16.77 -12.88 15.09
CA LEU A 150 17.22 -11.99 16.12
C LEU A 150 17.62 -12.77 17.38
N PRO A 151 18.66 -12.33 18.10
CA PRO A 151 19.00 -12.91 19.41
C PRO A 151 17.83 -12.77 20.40
N PRO A 152 17.66 -13.72 21.34
CA PRO A 152 16.72 -13.56 22.44
C PRO A 152 17.16 -12.41 23.35
N VAL A 153 16.19 -11.70 23.92
CA VAL A 153 16.39 -10.67 24.93
C VAL A 153 16.18 -11.30 26.31
N VAL A 154 17.15 -11.14 27.20
CA VAL A 154 17.08 -11.62 28.58
C VAL A 154 17.06 -10.42 29.52
N SER A 155 16.08 -10.35 30.42
CA SER A 155 15.97 -9.33 31.45
C SER A 155 15.92 -9.95 32.84
N ILE A 156 16.40 -9.19 33.83
CA ILE A 156 16.34 -9.56 35.24
C ILE A 156 15.51 -8.50 35.93
N ASP A 157 14.43 -8.95 36.58
CA ASP A 157 13.56 -8.11 37.39
C ASP A 157 13.78 -8.39 38.87
N GLY A 158 13.62 -7.34 39.67
CA GLY A 158 13.78 -7.39 41.11
C GLY A 158 15.20 -7.14 41.60
N LEU A 159 16.23 -7.11 40.75
CA LEU A 159 17.61 -6.84 41.18
C LEU A 159 18.14 -5.52 40.59
N ALA A 160 18.48 -4.56 41.46
CA ALA A 160 19.16 -3.34 41.03
C ALA A 160 20.69 -3.51 40.97
N ASP A 161 21.35 -2.77 40.08
CA ASP A 161 22.80 -2.79 39.97
C ASP A 161 23.46 -2.32 41.28
N GLY A 162 24.47 -3.07 41.74
CA GLY A 162 25.17 -2.82 43.00
C GLY A 162 24.34 -3.07 44.28
N GLN A 163 23.15 -3.67 44.19
CA GLN A 163 22.32 -3.93 45.36
C GLN A 163 22.98 -4.92 46.34
N VAL A 164 23.11 -4.51 47.60
CA VAL A 164 23.60 -5.39 48.68
C VAL A 164 22.45 -6.25 49.20
N ILE A 165 22.55 -7.56 49.03
CA ILE A 165 21.56 -8.54 49.51
C ILE A 165 22.06 -9.17 50.81
N SER A 166 21.27 -9.09 51.89
CA SER A 166 21.61 -9.59 53.23
C SER A 166 20.68 -10.70 53.75
N GLY A 167 19.85 -11.28 52.88
CA GLY A 167 18.96 -12.41 53.16
C GLY A 167 18.35 -13.00 51.87
N PRO A 168 17.50 -14.04 51.96
CA PRO A 168 16.81 -14.59 50.78
C PRO A 168 16.08 -13.48 50.01
N PHE A 169 16.34 -13.39 48.70
CA PHE A 169 15.88 -12.29 47.86
C PHE A 169 15.24 -12.83 46.58
N PRO A 170 13.95 -12.55 46.31
CA PRO A 170 13.31 -13.00 45.09
C PRO A 170 13.80 -12.16 43.91
N LEU A 171 14.21 -12.84 42.85
CA LEU A 171 14.47 -12.24 41.54
C LEU A 171 13.75 -13.08 40.49
N SER A 172 13.36 -12.44 39.39
CA SER A 172 12.81 -13.12 38.22
C SER A 172 13.69 -12.85 37.01
N VAL A 173 13.83 -13.86 36.16
CA VAL A 173 14.48 -13.73 34.85
C VAL A 173 13.39 -13.92 33.81
N ASP A 174 13.32 -12.99 32.86
CA ASP A 174 12.44 -13.09 31.71
C ASP A 174 13.28 -13.24 30.43
N VAL A 175 12.77 -14.01 29.49
CA VAL A 175 13.40 -14.26 28.19
C VAL A 175 12.33 -14.08 27.13
N SER A 176 12.60 -13.22 26.17
CA SER A 176 11.72 -13.00 25.01
C SER A 176 12.48 -13.17 23.70
N GLY A 177 11.79 -13.66 22.66
CA GLY A 177 12.33 -13.78 21.31
C GLY A 177 11.26 -14.01 20.26
N GLN A 178 11.67 -13.98 18.99
CA GLN A 178 10.78 -14.15 17.83
C GLN A 178 10.06 -15.52 17.81
N SER A 179 10.56 -16.50 18.54
CA SER A 179 10.02 -17.86 18.63
C SER A 179 8.96 -18.07 19.73
N ASP A 180 8.72 -17.08 20.60
CA ASP A 180 7.75 -17.24 21.70
C ASP A 180 6.28 -17.14 21.23
N GLN A 181 6.05 -17.04 19.93
CA GLN A 181 4.74 -17.13 19.31
C GLN A 181 4.32 -18.58 18.96
N ALA A 182 5.13 -19.59 19.28
CA ALA A 182 4.79 -21.00 19.06
C ALA A 182 4.94 -21.87 20.32
N ASP A 183 3.79 -22.26 20.87
CA ASP A 183 3.51 -23.38 21.80
C ASP A 183 3.82 -23.22 23.32
N PRO A 184 2.80 -22.89 24.15
CA PRO A 184 2.88 -23.04 25.60
C PRO A 184 2.64 -24.50 26.00
N ARG A 185 3.53 -25.43 25.62
CA ARG A 185 3.59 -26.77 26.23
C ARG A 185 4.69 -26.85 27.28
N ILE A 186 4.34 -26.28 28.43
CA ILE A 186 4.50 -26.86 29.77
C ILE A 186 5.66 -27.87 29.93
N GLY A 187 6.75 -27.40 30.54
CA GLY A 187 7.28 -27.96 31.79
C GLY A 187 7.85 -29.37 31.78
N GLY A 188 9.19 -29.45 31.85
CA GLY A 188 9.88 -30.64 32.35
C GLY A 188 11.40 -30.52 32.21
N TRP A 189 12.06 -29.98 33.23
CA TRP A 189 13.49 -30.27 33.45
C TRP A 189 13.61 -31.40 34.48
N PRO A 190 14.49 -32.40 34.26
CA PRO A 190 14.88 -33.35 35.31
C PRO A 190 15.76 -32.69 36.39
#